data_AF-A0A161I2C1-F1
#
_entry.id   AF-A0A161I2C1-F1
#
_cell.length_a   1.000
_cell.length_b   1.000
_cell.length_c   1.000
_cell.angle_alpha   90.00
_cell.angle_beta   90.00
_cell.angle_gamma   90.00
#
_symmetry.space_group_name_H-M   'P 1'
#
loop_
_entity.id
_entity.type
_entity.pdbx_description
1 polymer ?
#
loop_
_entity_poly.entity_id
_entity_poly.type
_entity_poly.pdbx_seq_one_letter_code
_entity_poly.pdbx_strand_id
1 'polypeptide(L)' 'MSFTTSDIATAADHLRTARRRLEEATATLRLAAALDWAAPGGDAFREESGALLTTLDADGAALVLAAMVAAGCEPS' A
#
# COMPACT_ATOMS: atom_id res chain seq x y z
N MET A 1 -28.91 -5.37 -2.15
CA MET A 1 -28.22 -4.99 -0.90
C MET A 1 -28.04 -3.48 -0.94
N SER A 2 -28.64 -2.75 0.01
CA SER A 2 -28.41 -1.30 0.12
C SER A 2 -27.28 -1.10 1.12
N PHE A 3 -26.18 -0.48 0.71
CA PHE A 3 -25.13 -0.06 1.63
C PHE A 3 -25.63 1.15 2.41
N THR A 4 -25.43 1.15 3.72
CA THR A 4 -25.70 2.34 4.53
C THR A 4 -24.56 3.34 4.37
N THR A 5 -24.82 4.64 4.57
CA THR A 5 -23.76 5.67 4.61
C THR A 5 -22.65 5.29 5.61
N SER A 6 -23.01 4.57 6.68
CA SER A 6 -22.06 4.03 7.66
C SER A 6 -21.11 2.97 7.07
N ASP A 7 -21.59 2.12 6.17
CA ASP A 7 -20.76 1.07 5.55
C ASP A 7 -19.73 1.68 4.58
N ILE A 8 -20.14 2.70 3.83
CA ILE A 8 -19.28 3.41 2.88
C ILE A 8 -18.15 4.15 3.62
N ALA A 9 -18.49 4.90 4.67
CA ALA A 9 -17.51 5.60 5.50
C ALA A 9 -16.51 4.61 6.14
N THR A 10 -17.01 3.46 6.62
CA THR A 10 -16.19 2.40 7.21
C THR A 10 -15.24 1.78 6.18
N ALA A 11 -15.73 1.49 4.97
CA ALA A 11 -14.90 0.97 3.89
C ALA A 11 -13.80 1.97 3.50
N ALA A 12 -14.13 3.25 3.38
CA ALA A 12 -13.16 4.31 3.08
C ALA A 12 -12.09 4.44 4.18
N ASP A 13 -12.47 4.32 5.46
CA ASP A 13 -11.52 4.34 6.58
C ASP A 13 -10.58 3.12 6.58
N HIS A 14 -11.11 1.93 6.31
CA HIS A 14 -10.30 0.72 6.15
C HIS A 14 -9.29 0.85 5.01
N LEU A 15 -9.68 1.42 3.87
CA LEU A 15 -8.79 1.65 2.73
C LEU A 15 -7.70 2.67 3.05
N ARG A 16 -8.03 3.78 3.73
CA ARG A 16 -7.04 4.76 4.22
C ARG A 16 -6.06 4.13 5.20
N THR A 17 -6.55 3.30 6.11
CA THR A 17 -5.73 2.58 7.08
C THR A 17 -4.80 1.57 6.39
N ALA A 18 -5.31 0.81 5.41
CA ALA A 18 -4.51 -0.11 4.61
C ALA A 18 -3.39 0.63 3.87
N ARG A 19 -3.70 1.79 3.26
CA ARG A 19 -2.71 2.63 2.57
C ARG A 19 -1.60 3.08 3.51
N ARG A 20 -1.93 3.57 4.70
CA ARG A 20 -0.91 3.99 5.70
C ARG A 20 -0.01 2.82 6.10
N ARG A 21 -0.59 1.65 6.37
CA ARG A 21 0.20 0.44 6.73
C ARG A 21 1.12 0.01 5.58
N LEU A 22 0.65 0.12 4.33
CA LEU A 22 1.45 -0.16 3.16
C LEU A 22 2.61 0.83 3.03
N GLU A 23 2.38 2.13 3.22
CA GLU A 23 3.42 3.17 3.22
C GLU A 23 4.50 2.89 4.29
N GLU A 24 4.10 2.54 5.51
CA GLU A 24 5.01 2.19 6.61
C GLU A 24 5.85 0.94 6.31
N ALA A 25 5.23 -0.12 5.78
CA ALA A 25 5.93 -1.33 5.37
C ALA A 25 6.90 -1.06 4.21
N THR A 26 6.48 -0.27 3.22
CA THR A 26 7.30 0.12 2.07
C THR A 26 8.50 0.96 2.51
N ALA A 27 8.33 1.90 3.43
CA ALA A 27 9.43 2.67 4.01
C ALA A 27 10.45 1.76 4.72
N THR A 28 9.97 0.78 5.49
CA THR A 28 10.82 -0.20 6.17
C THR A 28 11.61 -1.05 5.17
N LEU A 29 10.97 -1.50 4.09
CA LEU A 29 11.63 -2.26 3.02
C LEU A 29 12.70 -1.42 2.29
N ARG A 30 12.43 -0.13 2.03
CA ARG A 30 13.42 0.79 1.43
C ARG A 30 14.66 0.92 2.30
N LEU A 31 14.49 1.00 3.63
CA LEU A 31 15.62 1.02 4.57
C LEU A 31 16.44 -0.27 4.50
N ALA A 32 15.78 -1.44 4.46
CA ALA A 32 16.46 -2.72 4.35
C ALA A 32 17.20 -2.89 3.01
N ALA A 33 16.59 -2.47 1.90
CA ALA A 33 17.16 -2.49 0.55
C ALA A 33 18.39 -1.57 0.42
N ALA A 34 18.46 -0.51 1.22
CA ALA A 34 19.57 0.45 1.23
C ALA A 34 20.75 0.03 2.12
N LEU A 35 20.65 -1.08 2.87
CA LEU A 35 21.76 -1.59 3.66
C LEU A 35 22.93 -2.02 2.77
N ASP A 36 24.15 -1.84 3.26
CA ASP A 36 25.34 -2.34 2.61
C ASP A 36 25.51 -3.84 2.91
N TRP A 37 25.13 -4.67 1.94
CA TRP A 37 25.18 -6.12 2.07
C TRP A 37 26.56 -6.64 1.68
N ALA A 38 27.39 -6.96 2.67
CA ALA A 38 28.70 -7.58 2.44
C ALA A 38 28.62 -9.07 2.02
N ALA A 39 27.45 -9.71 2.20
CA ALA A 39 27.24 -11.11 1.90
C ALA A 39 26.94 -11.33 0.40
N PRO A 40 27.31 -12.49 -0.19
CA PRO A 40 27.05 -12.80 -1.60
C PRO A 40 25.56 -12.74 -2.03
N GLY A 41 24.63 -12.82 -1.08
CA GLY A 41 23.18 -12.70 -1.34
C GLY A 41 22.65 -11.27 -1.42
N GLY A 42 23.50 -10.26 -1.20
CA GLY A 42 23.09 -8.85 -1.20
C GLY A 42 22.51 -8.37 -2.53
N ASP A 43 23.08 -8.80 -3.64
CA ASP A 43 22.62 -8.42 -4.99
C ASP A 43 21.24 -9.01 -5.28
N ALA A 44 21.04 -10.30 -5.00
CA ALA A 44 19.76 -10.98 -5.16
C ALA A 44 18.69 -10.36 -4.26
N PHE A 45 19.02 -10.02 -3.02
CA PHE A 45 18.10 -9.31 -2.13
C PHE A 45 17.72 -7.93 -2.67
N ARG A 46 18.68 -7.16 -3.21
CA ARG A 46 18.40 -5.85 -3.83
C ARG A 46 17.50 -5.97 -5.06
N GLU A 47 17.70 -6.98 -5.89
CA GLU A 47 16.85 -7.26 -7.06
C GLU A 47 15.41 -7.58 -6.62
N GLU A 48 15.24 -8.55 -5.73
CA GLU A 48 13.92 -8.98 -5.24
C GLU A 48 13.20 -7.85 -4.48
N SER A 49 13.91 -7.11 -3.63
CA SER A 49 13.33 -5.96 -2.92
C SER A 49 12.94 -4.83 -3.87
N GLY A 50 13.70 -4.59 -4.95
CA GLY A 50 13.34 -3.64 -6.01
C GLY A 50 12.06 -4.03 -6.75
N ALA A 51 11.92 -5.31 -7.10
CA ALA A 51 10.70 -5.84 -7.74
C ALA A 51 9.48 -5.74 -6.80
N LEU A 52 9.67 -6.08 -5.53
CA LEU A 52 8.63 -5.94 -4.50
C LEU A 52 8.22 -4.48 -4.32
N LEU A 53 9.17 -3.54 -4.20
CA LEU A 53 8.87 -2.11 -4.07
C LEU A 53 8.05 -1.58 -5.26
N THR A 54 8.36 -2.03 -6.48
CA THR A 54 7.58 -1.66 -7.68
C THR A 54 6.12 -2.13 -7.58
N THR A 55 5.91 -3.35 -7.08
CA THR A 55 4.56 -3.89 -6.84
C THR A 55 3.82 -3.09 -5.76
N LEU A 56 4.50 -2.76 -4.66
CA LEU A 56 3.91 -2.01 -3.55
C LEU A 56 3.53 -0.57 -3.96
N ASP A 57 4.31 0.07 -4.82
CA ASP A 57 3.97 1.39 -5.35
C ASP A 57 2.70 1.34 -6.23
N ALA A 58 2.52 0.27 -7.02
CA ALA A 58 1.30 0.04 -7.80
C ALA A 58 0.08 -0.24 -6.89
N ASP A 59 0.24 -1.08 -5.86
CA ASP A 59 -0.80 -1.37 -4.87
C ASP A 59 -1.20 -0.10 -4.10
N GLY A 60 -0.24 0.77 -3.78
CA GLY A 60 -0.50 2.06 -3.16
C GLY A 60 -1.39 2.95 -4.02
N ALA A 61 -1.13 3.02 -5.32
CA ALA A 61 -1.99 3.74 -6.27
C ALA A 61 -3.39 3.13 -6.37
N ALA A 62 -3.50 1.79 -6.36
CA ALA A 62 -4.78 1.09 -6.37
C ALA A 62 -5.63 1.37 -5.11
N LEU A 63 -5.00 1.42 -3.94
CA LEU A 63 -5.68 1.77 -2.68
C LEU A 63 -6.20 3.22 -2.69
N VAL A 64 -5.45 4.16 -3.26
CA VAL A 64 -5.90 5.56 -3.44
C VAL A 64 -7.15 5.60 -4.32
N LEU A 65 -7.11 4.91 -5.48
CA LEU A 65 -8.25 4.85 -6.39
C LEU A 65 -9.48 4.23 -5.72
N ALA A 66 -9.30 3.10 -5.01
CA ALA A 66 -10.38 2.44 -4.29
C ALA A 66 -11.00 3.35 -3.22
N ALA A 67 -10.18 4.11 -2.48
CA ALA A 67 -10.66 5.05 -1.47
C ALA A 67 -11.47 6.21 -2.09
N MET A 68 -11.05 6.71 -3.26
CA MET A 68 -11.79 7.74 -4.01
C MET A 68 -13.14 7.21 -4.51
N VAL A 69 -13.18 5.98 -5.03
CA VAL A 69 -14.42 5.34 -5.48
C VAL A 69 -15.37 5.15 -4.30
N ALA A 70 -14.89 4.64 -3.16
CA ALA A 70 -15.70 4.49 -1.96
C ALA A 70 -16.30 5.83 -1.50
N ALA A 71 -15.50 6.90 -1.44
CA ALA A 71 -15.99 8.23 -1.08
C ALA A 71 -17.05 8.77 -2.06
N GLY A 72 -16.93 8.47 -3.36
CA GLY A 72 -17.90 8.86 -4.38
C GLY A 72 -19.24 8.12 -4.30
N CYS A 73 -19.36 7.08 -3.48
CA CYS A 73 -20.61 6.35 -3.26
C CYS A 73 -21.46 6.94 -2.12
N GLU A 74 -20.97 7.92 -1.36
CA GLU A 74 -21.75 8.55 -0.28
C GLU A 74 -22.98 9.27 -0.86
N PRO A 75 -24.21 8.96 -0.37
CA PRO A 75 -25.41 9.64 -0.84
C PRO A 75 -25.41 11.11 -0.44
N SER A 76 -25.60 11.99 -1.42
CA SER A 76 -25.73 13.45 -1.30
C SER A 76 -26.96 13.91 -0.52
#